data_AF-A0A9D6CQY8-F1
#
_entry.id   AF-A0A9D6CQY8-F1
#
_cell.length_a   1.000
_cell.length_b   1.000
_cell.length_c   1.000
_cell.angle_alpha   90.00
_cell.angle_beta   90.00
_cell.angle_gamma   90.00
#
_symmetry.space_group_name_H-M   'P 1'
#
loop_
_entity.id
_entity.type
_entity.pdbx_description
1 polymer ?
#
loop_
_entity_poly.entity_id
_entity_poly.type
_entity_poly.pdbx_seq_one_letter_code
_entity_poly.pdbx_strand_id
1 'polypeptide(L)'
;MVGFNTWYQFGIDSTGGSARGCVNTAQRCLDVPNTTPVAAPTWDLPVAFDFAVTLTVTDAFEVIDLFEILNNGQPVPASSLPVAASSLAPAAVCNPLDLMSCVNDPAYASLTTTFAPGTPISLNFLITQRGAPIDGSAFFILTGVPDTQLVPEPSTWLLLAGGLVAAGALRRRSR
;
A
#
# COMPACT_ATOMS: atom_id res chain seq x y z
N MET A 1 4.76 -4.85 13.63
CA MET A 1 5.22 -5.26 12.29
C MET A 1 4.06 -5.06 11.33
N VAL A 2 4.30 -4.34 10.22
CA VAL A 2 3.31 -4.16 9.16
C VAL A 2 3.36 -5.38 8.23
N GLY A 3 2.21 -5.94 7.89
CA GLY A 3 2.03 -7.09 7.02
C GLY A 3 1.56 -6.69 5.62
N PHE A 4 1.64 -7.62 4.68
CA PHE A 4 1.13 -7.46 3.33
C PHE A 4 -0.37 -7.71 3.26
N ASN A 5 -1.01 -7.11 2.26
CA ASN A 5 -2.42 -7.29 1.92
C ASN A 5 -3.35 -7.04 3.11
N THR A 6 -2.92 -6.18 4.03
CA THR A 6 -3.62 -5.81 5.25
C THR A 6 -3.71 -4.29 5.29
N TRP A 7 -4.92 -3.78 5.53
CA TRP A 7 -5.15 -2.36 5.69
C TRP A 7 -4.77 -1.89 7.09
N TYR A 8 -4.06 -0.76 7.14
CA TYR A 8 -3.67 -0.08 8.35
C TYR A 8 -4.28 1.33 8.36
N GLN A 9 -4.68 1.79 9.54
CA GLN A 9 -5.19 3.15 9.74
C GLN A 9 -4.16 4.00 10.49
N PHE A 10 -4.12 5.29 10.20
CA PHE A 10 -3.43 6.29 11.00
C PHE A 10 -4.29 7.55 11.15
N GLY A 11 -4.15 8.24 12.27
CA GLY A 11 -4.78 9.51 12.58
C GLY A 11 -3.92 10.72 12.18
N ILE A 12 -4.61 11.84 11.95
CA ILE A 12 -4.09 13.12 11.49
C ILE A 12 -4.58 14.19 12.48
N ASP A 13 -3.66 14.78 13.25
CA ASP A 13 -4.00 15.73 14.33
C ASP A 13 -3.70 17.19 13.97
N SER A 14 -2.71 17.46 13.12
CA SER A 14 -2.26 18.81 12.80
C SER A 14 -1.40 18.88 11.53
N THR A 15 -1.49 20.00 10.81
CA THR A 15 -0.59 20.30 9.69
C THR A 15 0.86 20.42 10.18
N GLY A 16 1.79 19.82 9.47
CA GLY A 16 3.20 19.72 9.85
C GLY A 16 3.50 18.65 10.90
N GLY A 17 2.46 18.00 11.44
CA GLY A 17 2.58 16.88 12.37
C GLY A 17 2.86 15.57 11.66
N SER A 18 3.55 14.66 12.33
CA SER A 18 3.63 13.27 11.92
C SER A 18 2.30 12.56 12.19
N ALA A 19 1.88 11.72 11.25
CA ALA A 19 0.73 10.84 11.45
C ALA A 19 0.90 9.96 12.69
N ARG A 20 -0.20 9.63 13.35
CA ARG A 20 -0.21 8.73 14.51
C ARG A 20 -0.86 7.42 14.14
N GLY A 21 -0.24 6.28 14.42
CA GLY A 21 -0.87 4.98 14.22
C GLY A 21 -2.19 4.88 14.99
N CYS A 22 -3.19 4.28 14.36
CA CYS A 22 -4.51 4.12 14.96
C CYS A 22 -4.60 2.81 15.72
N VAL A 23 -4.91 2.87 17.01
CA VAL A 23 -4.98 1.69 17.89
C VAL A 23 -6.04 1.89 18.96
N ASN A 24 -6.96 0.94 18.98
CA ASN A 24 -8.30 1.10 19.48
C ASN A 24 -8.34 1.11 21.02
N THR A 25 -8.57 2.27 21.65
CA THR A 25 -9.18 2.42 23.00
C THR A 25 -9.31 3.87 23.50
N ALA A 26 -8.98 4.90 22.71
CA ALA A 26 -9.40 6.26 23.02
C ALA A 26 -9.66 7.08 21.75
N GLN A 27 -10.92 7.03 21.31
CA GLN A 27 -11.67 8.05 20.57
C GLN A 27 -11.37 8.41 19.11
N ARG A 28 -10.34 7.93 18.40
CA ARG A 28 -10.06 8.50 17.05
C ARG A 28 -9.63 7.53 15.94
N CYS A 29 -10.16 6.31 15.93
CA CYS A 29 -9.94 5.30 14.89
C CYS A 29 -11.24 4.51 14.67
N LEU A 30 -11.49 4.01 13.45
CA LEU A 30 -12.63 3.13 13.21
C LEU A 30 -12.34 1.79 13.87
N ASP A 31 -13.36 1.16 14.47
CA ASP A 31 -13.22 -0.12 15.21
C ASP A 31 -12.78 -1.26 14.27
N VAL A 32 -11.47 -1.37 14.03
CA VAL A 32 -10.84 -2.51 13.37
C VAL A 32 -10.06 -3.31 14.44
N PRO A 33 -10.15 -4.65 14.50
CA PRO A 33 -9.59 -5.43 15.62
C PRO A 33 -8.05 -5.41 15.65
N ASN A 34 -7.49 -5.46 16.88
CA ASN A 34 -6.07 -5.64 17.27
C ASN A 34 -5.10 -4.46 17.04
N THR A 35 -4.74 -3.73 18.11
CA THR A 35 -3.38 -3.43 18.66
C THR A 35 -3.37 -2.15 19.55
N THR A 36 -2.27 -1.87 20.29
CA THR A 36 -2.12 -0.87 21.38
C THR A 36 -1.18 0.32 21.07
N PRO A 37 -1.29 1.51 21.74
CA PRO A 37 -0.62 2.77 21.36
C PRO A 37 0.72 3.09 22.03
N VAL A 38 1.70 3.51 21.21
CA VAL A 38 2.85 4.37 21.56
C VAL A 38 2.98 5.38 20.41
N ALA A 39 3.50 6.60 20.66
CA ALA A 39 3.85 7.58 19.62
C ALA A 39 4.35 6.84 18.37
N ALA A 40 3.72 7.04 17.20
CA ALA A 40 3.92 6.15 16.05
C ALA A 40 5.41 5.91 15.86
N PRO A 41 5.96 4.73 16.21
CA PRO A 41 7.29 4.41 15.78
C PRO A 41 7.25 4.50 14.26
N THR A 42 8.36 4.87 13.65
CA THR A 42 8.52 4.69 12.22
C THR A 42 7.92 3.34 11.84
N TRP A 43 7.06 3.30 10.81
CA TRP A 43 6.52 2.02 10.32
C TRP A 43 7.67 1.30 9.63
N ASP A 44 8.51 0.72 10.46
CA ASP A 44 9.70 -0.01 10.05
C ASP A 44 9.21 -1.32 9.48
N LEU A 45 9.45 -1.48 8.18
CA LEU A 45 9.31 -2.76 7.51
C LEU A 45 10.66 -3.45 7.69
N PRO A 46 10.75 -4.49 8.53
CA PRO A 46 12.04 -4.99 9.00
C PRO A 46 12.82 -5.76 7.93
N VAL A 47 12.42 -5.74 6.66
CA VAL A 47 13.01 -6.60 5.64
C VAL A 47 13.05 -5.90 4.29
N ALA A 48 14.24 -5.89 3.68
CA ALA A 48 14.35 -5.74 2.24
C ALA A 48 13.66 -6.93 1.58
N PHE A 49 12.63 -6.67 0.77
CA PHE A 49 11.88 -7.70 0.09
C PHE A 49 12.59 -8.12 -1.20
N ASP A 50 12.57 -9.39 -1.57
CA ASP A 50 13.13 -9.89 -2.84
C ASP A 50 12.23 -9.60 -4.06
N PHE A 51 11.10 -8.94 -3.84
CA PHE A 51 10.13 -8.53 -4.85
C PHE A 51 9.75 -7.05 -4.71
N ALA A 52 9.10 -6.52 -5.75
CA ALA A 52 8.62 -5.14 -5.74
C ALA A 52 7.41 -5.00 -4.80
N VAL A 53 7.41 -3.95 -3.99
CA VAL A 53 6.33 -3.67 -3.04
C VAL A 53 5.63 -2.39 -3.43
N THR A 54 4.31 -2.44 -3.57
CA THR A 54 3.46 -1.28 -3.83
C THR A 54 2.79 -0.84 -2.54
N LEU A 55 3.09 0.38 -2.11
CA LEU A 55 2.40 1.08 -1.05
C LEU A 55 1.28 1.92 -1.66
N THR A 56 0.07 1.71 -1.17
CA THR A 56 -1.10 2.52 -1.51
C THR A 56 -1.62 3.17 -0.24
N VAL A 57 -1.89 4.47 -0.33
CA VAL A 57 -2.36 5.31 0.78
C VAL A 57 -3.52 6.14 0.29
N THR A 58 -4.57 6.22 1.09
CA THR A 58 -5.74 7.06 0.81
C THR A 58 -6.18 7.76 2.07
N ASP A 59 -6.51 9.03 1.95
CA ASP A 59 -7.23 9.75 2.98
C ASP A 59 -8.69 9.26 3.05
N ALA A 60 -9.27 9.34 4.25
CA ALA A 60 -10.67 9.01 4.52
C ALA A 60 -11.49 10.23 5.00
N PHE A 61 -10.95 11.45 4.87
CA PHE A 61 -11.62 12.72 5.21
C PHE A 61 -11.88 13.61 3.98
N GLU A 62 -12.59 14.71 4.23
CA GLU A 62 -13.05 15.69 3.26
C GLU A 62 -11.99 16.76 2.94
N VAL A 63 -11.81 17.03 1.64
CA VAL A 63 -11.26 18.22 0.95
C VAL A 63 -9.90 18.83 1.36
N ILE A 64 -9.00 19.00 0.37
CA ILE A 64 -7.72 19.72 0.42
C ILE A 64 -6.65 19.17 1.37
N ASP A 65 -6.80 17.92 1.83
CA ASP A 65 -5.76 17.26 2.63
C ASP A 65 -4.59 16.81 1.74
N LEU A 66 -3.38 17.05 2.23
CA LEU A 66 -2.12 16.65 1.61
C LEU A 66 -1.27 15.91 2.62
N PHE A 67 -0.77 14.75 2.21
CA PHE A 67 0.22 14.00 2.96
C PHE A 67 1.45 13.72 2.09
N GLU A 68 2.58 13.63 2.77
CA GLU A 68 3.86 13.23 2.23
C GLU A 68 4.31 11.95 2.92
N ILE A 69 4.95 11.06 2.16
CA ILE A 69 5.53 9.85 2.71
C ILE A 69 7.04 10.01 2.65
N LEU A 70 7.67 9.73 3.78
CA LEU A 70 9.11 9.66 3.90
C LEU A 70 9.51 8.18 3.97
N ASN A 71 10.43 7.76 3.12
CA ASN A 71 11.12 6.48 3.20
C ASN A 71 12.54 6.70 3.74
N ASN A 72 12.86 6.14 4.91
CA ASN A 72 14.13 6.37 5.60
C ASN A 72 14.43 7.88 5.79
N GLY A 73 13.39 8.67 6.06
CA GLY A 73 13.49 10.13 6.23
C GLY A 73 13.64 10.93 4.92
N GLN A 74 13.62 10.29 3.75
CA GLN A 74 13.64 10.95 2.45
C GLN A 74 12.26 10.94 1.81
N PRO A 75 11.80 12.03 1.17
CA PRO A 75 10.54 12.04 0.44
C PRO A 75 10.46 10.91 -0.59
N VAL A 76 9.38 10.15 -0.54
CA VAL A 76 8.99 9.29 -1.65
C VAL A 76 8.57 10.21 -2.79
N PRO A 77 9.10 10.03 -4.02
CA PRO A 77 8.68 10.85 -5.15
C PRO A 77 7.18 10.65 -5.38
N ALA A 78 6.44 11.76 -5.25
CA ALA A 78 4.98 11.92 -5.18
C ALA A 78 4.42 12.04 -3.74
N SER A 79 4.04 13.26 -3.37
CA SER A 79 3.04 13.50 -2.31
C SER A 79 1.65 13.14 -2.83
N SER A 80 0.67 13.01 -1.94
CA SER A 80 -0.72 12.96 -2.40
C SER A 80 -1.05 14.22 -3.21
N LEU A 81 -1.96 14.10 -4.18
CA LEU A 81 -2.46 15.25 -4.92
C LEU A 81 -3.60 15.90 -4.13
N PRO A 82 -3.72 17.24 -4.15
CA PRO A 82 -4.82 17.91 -3.47
C PRO A 82 -6.12 17.65 -4.22
N VAL A 83 -7.16 17.22 -3.50
CA VAL A 83 -8.52 17.16 -4.07
C VAL A 83 -9.20 18.50 -3.87
N ALA A 84 -9.68 19.09 -4.97
CA ALA A 84 -10.37 20.39 -4.95
C ALA A 84 -11.62 20.35 -4.07
N ALA A 85 -11.90 21.46 -3.38
CA ALA A 85 -12.94 21.62 -2.37
C ALA A 85 -14.41 21.45 -2.85
N SER A 86 -14.63 20.95 -4.07
CA SER A 86 -15.91 21.06 -4.77
C SER A 86 -16.87 19.88 -4.63
N SER A 87 -16.42 18.76 -4.07
CA SER A 87 -17.34 17.69 -3.66
C SER A 87 -17.20 17.51 -2.16
N LEU A 88 -18.12 18.12 -1.42
CA LEU A 88 -18.64 17.48 -0.22
C LEU A 88 -19.19 16.13 -0.70
N ALA A 89 -18.33 15.11 -0.78
CA ALA A 89 -18.82 13.76 -0.63
C ALA A 89 -19.54 13.83 0.72
N PRO A 90 -20.86 13.59 0.80
CA PRO A 90 -21.49 13.49 2.10
C PRO A 90 -20.65 12.54 2.95
N ALA A 91 -20.65 12.68 4.28
CA ALA A 91 -19.88 11.90 5.27
C ALA A 91 -20.11 10.36 5.24
N ALA A 92 -20.59 9.84 4.12
CA ALA A 92 -20.87 8.50 3.67
C ALA A 92 -20.15 8.38 2.30
N VAL A 93 -19.20 7.50 2.02
CA VAL A 93 -19.01 6.14 2.54
C VAL A 93 -17.62 5.68 2.07
N CYS A 94 -16.51 6.16 2.65
CA CYS A 94 -15.33 5.29 2.60
C CYS A 94 -15.67 4.09 3.49
N ASN A 95 -16.23 3.03 2.86
CA ASN A 95 -16.69 1.87 3.60
C ASN A 95 -15.45 1.25 4.24
N PRO A 96 -15.34 1.17 5.58
CA PRO A 96 -14.21 0.52 6.21
C PRO A 96 -14.09 -0.97 5.82
N LEU A 97 -15.16 -1.56 5.27
CA LEU A 97 -15.19 -2.92 4.71
C LEU A 97 -14.76 -2.98 3.23
N ASP A 98 -14.65 -1.85 2.52
CA ASP A 98 -14.22 -1.76 1.13
C ASP A 98 -13.35 -0.52 0.88
N LEU A 99 -12.15 -0.51 1.45
CA LEU A 99 -11.20 0.61 1.36
C LEU A 99 -10.63 0.80 -0.06
N MET A 100 -10.73 -0.21 -0.93
CA MET A 100 -10.31 -0.07 -2.33
C MET A 100 -11.26 0.84 -3.13
N SER A 101 -12.52 0.94 -2.73
CA SER A 101 -13.45 1.93 -3.33
C SER A 101 -12.95 3.36 -3.11
N CYS A 102 -12.39 3.67 -1.94
CA CYS A 102 -11.89 4.99 -1.59
C CYS A 102 -10.62 5.35 -2.36
N VAL A 103 -9.70 4.39 -2.53
CA VAL A 103 -8.47 4.58 -3.32
C VAL A 103 -8.79 5.00 -4.77
N ASN A 104 -9.85 4.44 -5.33
CA ASN A 104 -10.23 4.67 -6.73
C ASN A 104 -11.16 5.87 -6.92
N ASP A 105 -11.66 6.46 -5.84
CA ASP A 105 -12.56 7.60 -5.90
C ASP A 105 -11.73 8.91 -5.96
N PRO A 106 -11.83 9.68 -7.05
CA PRO A 106 -11.07 10.92 -7.21
C PRO A 106 -11.44 12.02 -6.20
N ALA A 107 -12.50 11.82 -5.40
CA ALA A 107 -12.85 12.69 -4.29
C ALA A 107 -11.92 12.55 -3.07
N TYR A 108 -11.08 11.51 -2.99
CA TYR A 108 -10.12 11.30 -1.90
C TYR A 108 -8.68 11.50 -2.37
N ALA A 109 -7.87 12.12 -1.51
CA ALA A 109 -6.44 12.24 -1.77
C ALA A 109 -5.79 10.85 -1.63
N SER A 110 -5.16 10.37 -2.68
CA SER A 110 -4.48 9.08 -2.67
C SER A 110 -3.07 9.18 -3.24
N LEU A 111 -2.23 8.23 -2.84
CA LEU A 111 -0.88 8.07 -3.32
C LEU A 111 -0.59 6.57 -3.49
N THR A 112 -0.03 6.22 -4.63
CA THR A 112 0.49 4.86 -4.87
C THR A 112 1.92 4.95 -5.36
N THR A 113 2.81 4.19 -4.72
CA THR A 113 4.23 4.15 -5.03
C THR A 113 4.75 2.71 -4.98
N THR A 114 5.74 2.40 -5.82
CA THR A 114 6.34 1.07 -5.87
C THR A 114 7.82 1.16 -5.50
N PHE A 115 8.22 0.37 -4.52
CA PHE A 115 9.60 0.20 -4.09
C PHE A 115 10.21 -1.02 -4.80
N ALA A 116 11.45 -0.87 -5.26
CA ALA A 116 12.17 -1.94 -5.94
C ALA A 116 12.56 -3.07 -4.96
N PRO A 117 12.71 -4.31 -5.46
CA PRO A 117 13.31 -5.40 -4.69
C PRO A 117 14.65 -5.00 -4.06
N GLY A 118 14.94 -5.53 -2.87
CA GLY A 118 16.16 -5.32 -2.11
C GLY A 118 16.22 -3.98 -1.38
N THR A 119 15.22 -3.12 -1.51
CA THR A 119 15.20 -1.79 -0.87
C THR A 119 14.73 -1.92 0.59
N PRO A 120 15.53 -1.49 1.59
CA PRO A 120 15.02 -1.31 2.95
C PRO A 120 14.01 -0.17 2.99
N ILE A 121 12.86 -0.40 3.64
CA ILE A 121 11.77 0.58 3.68
C ILE A 121 11.43 0.90 5.13
N SER A 122 11.39 2.19 5.45
CA SER A 122 11.03 2.70 6.77
C SER A 122 10.11 3.89 6.53
N LEU A 123 8.80 3.69 6.75
CA LEU A 123 7.78 4.65 6.33
C LEU A 123 7.42 5.60 7.47
N ASN A 124 7.44 6.89 7.17
CA ASN A 124 6.88 7.96 7.98
C ASN A 124 5.91 8.77 7.15
N PHE A 125 4.78 9.16 7.73
CA PHE A 125 3.76 9.94 7.04
C PHE A 125 3.72 11.33 7.68
N LEU A 126 3.89 12.35 6.86
CA LEU A 126 3.89 13.76 7.25
C LEU A 126 2.67 14.44 6.64
N ILE A 127 1.97 15.24 7.45
CA ILE A 127 0.81 16.00 6.98
C ILE A 127 1.31 17.35 6.50
N THR A 128 1.13 17.67 5.22
CA THR A 128 1.62 18.92 4.62
C THR A 128 0.53 19.99 4.52
N GLN A 129 -0.74 19.59 4.43
CA GLN A 129 -1.89 20.50 4.50
C GLN A 129 -3.13 19.76 5.00
N ARG A 130 -4.00 20.49 5.71
CA ARG A 130 -5.29 20.02 6.18
C ARG A 130 -6.39 21.01 5.81
N GLY A 131 -7.45 20.57 5.14
CA GLY A 131 -8.60 21.37 4.74
C GLY A 131 -9.80 21.29 5.70
N ALA A 132 -9.84 20.31 6.60
CA ALA A 132 -10.90 20.17 7.62
C ALA A 132 -10.46 20.60 9.03
N PRO A 133 -11.34 21.20 9.86
CA PRO A 133 -11.02 21.60 11.23
C PRO A 133 -11.00 20.44 12.25
N ILE A 134 -11.48 19.24 11.87
CA ILE A 134 -11.69 18.07 12.77
C ILE A 134 -10.68 16.95 12.53
N ASP A 135 -10.27 16.27 13.61
CA ASP A 135 -9.23 15.23 13.61
C ASP A 135 -9.51 14.16 12.54
N GLY A 136 -8.49 13.88 11.72
CA GLY A 136 -8.59 13.04 10.53
C GLY A 136 -7.99 11.64 10.71
N SER A 137 -8.16 10.77 9.72
CA SER A 137 -7.61 9.43 9.64
C SER A 137 -7.50 9.00 8.18
N ALA A 138 -6.41 8.33 7.84
CA ALA A 138 -6.16 7.80 6.52
C ALA A 138 -5.78 6.31 6.63
N PHE A 139 -5.78 5.64 5.49
CA PHE A 139 -5.50 4.22 5.39
C PHE A 139 -4.33 3.96 4.46
N PHE A 140 -3.57 2.90 4.74
CA PHE A 140 -2.58 2.39 3.80
C PHE A 140 -2.57 0.86 3.76
N ILE A 141 -2.10 0.34 2.64
CA ILE A 141 -1.85 -1.07 2.41
C ILE A 141 -0.51 -1.25 1.70
N LEU A 142 0.20 -2.30 2.07
CA LEU A 142 1.33 -2.80 1.31
C LEU A 142 0.88 -4.02 0.53
N THR A 143 1.02 -3.96 -0.78
CA THR A 143 0.81 -5.09 -1.67
C THR A 143 2.15 -5.48 -2.27
N GLY A 144 2.33 -6.76 -2.50
CA GLY A 144 3.53 -7.28 -3.12
C GLY A 144 3.19 -8.64 -3.66
N VAL A 145 3.63 -8.89 -4.89
CA VAL A 145 3.60 -10.22 -5.46
C VAL A 145 5.00 -10.74 -5.23
N PRO A 146 5.20 -11.74 -4.35
CA PRO A 146 6.44 -12.49 -4.39
C PRO A 146 6.61 -12.89 -5.84
N ASP A 147 7.73 -12.54 -6.44
CA ASP A 147 8.12 -13.08 -7.73
C ASP A 147 8.36 -14.56 -7.44
N THR A 148 7.27 -15.33 -7.31
CA THR A 148 7.29 -16.77 -7.40
C THR A 148 7.77 -16.94 -8.81
N GLN A 149 9.09 -17.01 -8.95
CA GLN A 149 9.75 -17.27 -10.19
C GLN A 149 8.88 -18.28 -10.91
N LEU A 150 8.60 -18.00 -12.17
CA LEU A 150 8.07 -18.96 -13.12
C LEU A 150 9.07 -20.12 -13.21
N VAL A 151 9.27 -20.86 -12.13
CA VAL A 151 9.87 -22.17 -12.09
C VAL A 151 8.85 -22.97 -12.89
N PRO A 152 9.18 -23.36 -14.13
CA PRO A 152 8.25 -24.11 -14.93
C PRO A 152 7.85 -25.32 -14.11
N GLU A 153 6.53 -25.54 -13.94
CA GLU A 153 6.06 -26.69 -13.19
C GLU A 153 6.73 -27.96 -13.71
N PRO A 154 6.92 -29.01 -12.90
CA PRO A 154 7.54 -30.26 -13.35
C PRO A 154 6.95 -30.81 -14.66
N SER A 155 5.66 -30.56 -14.89
CA SER A 155 4.93 -30.86 -16.12
C SER A 155 5.48 -30.14 -17.36
N THR A 156 5.95 -28.91 -17.23
CA THR A 156 6.52 -28.10 -18.31
C THR A 156 7.87 -28.66 -18.76
N TRP A 157 8.67 -29.15 -17.80
CA TRP A 157 9.91 -29.88 -18.10
C TRP A 157 9.64 -31.21 -18.80
N LEU A 158 8.61 -31.94 -18.38
CA LEU A 158 8.20 -33.18 -19.03
C LEU A 158 7.68 -32.94 -20.45
N LEU A 159 6.94 -31.85 -20.69
CA LEU A 159 6.49 -31.46 -22.01
C LEU A 159 7.65 -31.04 -22.93
N LEU A 160 8.60 -30.27 -22.41
CA LEU A 160 9.79 -29.87 -23.16
C LEU A 160 10.66 -31.08 -23.51
N ALA A 161 10.93 -31.95 -22.52
CA ALA A 161 11.68 -33.18 -22.73
C ALA A 161 10.95 -34.12 -23.70
N GLY A 162 9.65 -34.30 -23.54
CA GLY A 162 8.81 -35.10 -24.44
C GLY A 162 8.80 -34.56 -25.87
N GLY A 163 8.71 -33.24 -26.03
CA GLY A 163 8.78 -32.56 -27.33
C GLY A 163 10.11 -32.78 -28.04
N LEU A 164 11.23 -32.71 -27.30
CA LEU A 164 12.58 -32.97 -27.85
C LEU A 164 12.76 -34.44 -28.27
N VAL A 165 12.25 -35.39 -27.49
CA VAL A 165 12.28 -36.81 -27.85
C VAL A 165 11.45 -37.09 -29.10
N ALA A 166 10.24 -36.53 -29.19
CA ALA A 166 9.38 -36.66 -30.36
C ALA A 166 10.01 -36.06 -31.62
N ALA A 167 10.59 -34.85 -31.51
CA ALA A 167 11.30 -34.20 -32.61
C ALA A 167 12.53 -35.00 -33.07
N GLY A 168 13.29 -35.55 -32.14
CA GLY A 168 14.43 -36.43 -32.43
C GLY A 168 14.01 -37.72 -33.16
N ALA A 169 12.91 -38.34 -32.74
CA ALA A 169 12.36 -39.53 -33.39
C ALA A 169 11.86 -39.25 -34.81
N LEU A 170 11.19 -38.11 -35.03
CA LEU A 170 10.74 -37.69 -36.36
C LEU A 170 11.90 -37.42 -37.31
N ARG A 171 12.96 -36.75 -36.86
CA ARG A 171 14.16 -36.47 -37.67
C ARG A 171 14.95 -37.74 -38.06
N ARG A 172 14.85 -38.81 -37.25
CA ARG A 172 15.46 -40.11 -37.57
C ARG A 172 14.70 -40.89 -38.64
N ARG A 173 13.41 -40.64 -38.80
CA ARG A 173 12.57 -41.28 -39.85
C ARG A 173 12.68 -40.60 -41.21
N SER A 174 13.11 -39.34 -41.25
CA SER A 174 13.28 -38.58 -42.49
C SER A 174 14.67 -38.72 -43.12
N ARG A 175 15.54 -39.57 -42.57
CA ARG A 175 16.85 -39.94 -43.12
C ARG A 175 16.85 -41.42 -43.44
#